data_AF-A0A923YFN6-F1
#
_entry.id   AF-A0A923YFN6-F1
#
_cell.length_a   1.000
_cell.length_b   1.000
_cell.length_c   1.000
_cell.angle_alpha   90.00
_cell.angle_beta   90.00
_cell.angle_gamma   90.00
#
_symmetry.space_group_name_H-M   'P 1'
#
loop_
_entity.id
_entity.type
_entity.pdbx_description
1 polymer ?
#
loop_
_entity_poly.entity_id
_entity_poly.type
_entity_poly.pdbx_seq_one_letter_code
_entity_poly.pdbx_strand_id
1 'polypeptide(L)'
;MAGASDLPFDPFRFAQDYLYQYSGAYLGKEGLNIIIKRLIRLILRQFYNTTHIGIPAQDLSSGTLTLALVPGVIRALYFSKPSLYGTWKNAFPTSAGRLLKLRNLEEGLE
;
A
#
# COMPACT_ATOMS: atom_id res chain seq x y z
N MET A 1 -6.64 -19.20 -0.21
CA MET A 1 -7.09 -18.22 -1.23
C MET A 1 -5.97 -17.22 -1.40
N ALA A 2 -5.61 -16.90 -2.65
CA ALA A 2 -4.62 -15.86 -2.94
C ALA A 2 -5.18 -14.48 -2.53
N GLY A 3 -4.33 -13.60 -2.01
CA GLY A 3 -4.72 -12.24 -1.61
C GLY A 3 -4.91 -11.33 -2.83
N ALA A 4 -5.51 -10.14 -2.65
CA ALA A 4 -5.70 -9.19 -3.75
C ALA A 4 -4.37 -8.83 -4.45
N SER A 5 -3.27 -8.74 -3.69
CA SER A 5 -1.92 -8.48 -4.19
C SER A 5 -1.31 -9.59 -5.05
N ASP A 6 -1.95 -10.76 -5.13
CA ASP A 6 -1.60 -11.82 -6.09
C ASP A 6 -2.19 -11.58 -7.48
N LEU A 7 -3.04 -10.57 -7.68
CA LEU A 7 -3.58 -10.23 -9.00
C LEU A 7 -2.56 -9.43 -9.82
N PRO A 8 -2.42 -9.68 -11.14
CA PRO A 8 -1.42 -9.01 -11.99
C PRO A 8 -1.49 -7.48 -12.04
N PHE A 9 -2.69 -6.91 -11.80
CA PHE A 9 -2.94 -5.47 -11.86
C PHE A 9 -3.17 -4.84 -10.49
N ASP A 10 -2.92 -5.58 -9.40
CA ASP A 10 -3.03 -5.02 -8.07
C ASP A 10 -1.93 -3.95 -7.86
N PRO A 11 -2.28 -2.75 -7.37
CA PRO A 11 -1.31 -1.68 -7.15
C PRO A 11 -0.18 -2.06 -6.19
N PHE A 12 -0.36 -3.09 -5.37
CA PHE A 12 0.63 -3.62 -4.43
C PHE A 12 1.26 -4.93 -4.89
N ARG A 13 1.09 -5.34 -6.15
CA ARG A 13 1.74 -6.55 -6.69
C ARG A 13 3.26 -6.56 -6.48
N PHE A 14 3.90 -5.40 -6.58
CA PHE A 14 5.33 -5.24 -6.30
C PHE A 14 5.73 -5.67 -4.87
N ALA A 15 4.82 -5.52 -3.90
CA ALA A 15 5.03 -5.90 -2.51
C ALA A 15 5.00 -7.42 -2.36
N GLN A 16 4.10 -8.07 -3.09
CA GLN A 16 4.00 -9.52 -3.19
C GLN A 16 5.22 -10.12 -3.90
N ASP A 17 5.65 -9.54 -5.02
CA ASP A 17 6.84 -9.99 -5.75
C ASP A 17 8.10 -9.90 -4.87
N TYR A 18 8.22 -8.83 -4.07
CA TYR A 18 9.28 -8.71 -3.07
C TYR A 18 9.23 -9.80 -1.99
N LEU A 19 8.05 -10.26 -1.57
CA LEU A 19 7.92 -11.33 -0.58
C LEU A 19 8.22 -12.70 -1.18
N TYR A 20 7.86 -12.93 -2.45
CA TYR A 20 8.07 -14.21 -3.13
C TYR A 20 9.54 -14.64 -3.18
N GLN A 21 10.49 -13.71 -3.16
CA GLN A 21 11.92 -14.03 -3.11
C GLN A 21 12.35 -14.77 -1.83
N TYR A 22 11.52 -14.76 -0.78
CA TYR A 22 11.77 -15.44 0.50
C TYR A 22 10.95 -16.73 0.65
N SER A 23 10.26 -17.18 -0.40
CA SER A 23 9.48 -18.42 -0.35
C SER A 23 10.39 -19.61 -0.07
N GLY A 24 10.01 -20.44 0.90
CA GLY A 24 10.80 -21.60 1.34
C GLY A 24 12.03 -21.28 2.19
N ALA A 25 12.28 -20.00 2.51
CA ALA A 25 13.36 -19.63 3.42
C ALA A 25 12.99 -19.92 4.88
N TYR A 26 13.94 -20.44 5.66
CA TYR A 26 13.79 -20.55 7.11
C TYR A 26 14.01 -19.18 7.76
N LEU A 27 12.92 -18.55 8.19
CA LEU A 27 12.93 -17.21 8.76
C LEU A 27 12.62 -17.26 10.26
N GLY A 28 13.60 -16.89 11.08
CA GLY A 28 13.35 -16.56 12.49
C GLY A 28 12.69 -15.19 12.66
N LYS A 29 12.27 -14.87 13.89
CA LYS A 29 11.62 -13.60 14.25
C LYS A 29 12.39 -12.36 13.79
N GLU A 30 13.70 -12.35 13.95
CA GLU A 30 14.54 -11.21 13.53
C GLU A 30 14.60 -11.06 12.01
N GLY A 31 14.70 -12.18 11.27
CA GLY A 31 14.65 -12.17 9.81
C GLY A 31 13.32 -11.60 9.30
N LEU A 32 12.21 -12.04 9.92
CA LEU A 32 10.89 -11.53 9.61
C LEU A 32 10.77 -10.02 9.88
N ASN A 33 11.26 -9.55 11.03
CA ASN A 33 11.26 -8.11 11.36
C ASN A 33 12.02 -7.28 10.32
N ILE A 34 13.15 -7.78 9.83
CA ILE A 34 13.95 -7.11 8.79
C ILE A 34 13.17 -7.06 7.46
N ILE A 35 12.56 -8.17 7.06
CA ILE A 35 11.76 -8.27 5.83
C ILE A 35 10.59 -7.29 5.88
N ILE A 36 9.86 -7.24 6.99
CA ILE A 36 8.73 -6.31 7.17
C ILE A 36 9.21 -4.85 7.11
N LYS A 37 10.32 -4.50 7.78
CA LYS A 37 10.90 -3.15 7.69
C LYS A 37 11.29 -2.77 6.26
N ARG A 38 11.76 -3.72 5.46
CA ARG A 38 12.10 -3.49 4.04
C ARG A 38 10.84 -3.35 3.18
N LEU A 39 9.85 -4.20 3.40
CA LEU A 39 8.53 -4.14 2.75
C LEU A 39 7.86 -2.78 2.97
N ILE A 40 7.82 -2.29 4.22
CA ILE A 40 7.27 -0.97 4.54
C ILE A 40 8.01 0.13 3.77
N ARG A 41 9.35 0.10 3.75
CA ARG A 41 10.15 1.08 2.99
C ARG A 41 9.88 1.02 1.48
N LEU A 42 9.64 -0.18 0.93
CA LEU A 42 9.30 -0.35 -0.47
C LEU A 42 7.95 0.30 -0.80
N ILE A 43 6.95 0.12 0.06
CA ILE A 43 5.62 0.75 -0.06
C ILE A 43 5.73 2.28 0.01
N LEU A 44 6.52 2.81 0.95
CA LEU A 44 6.76 4.25 1.09
C LEU A 44 7.43 4.84 -0.15
N ARG A 45 8.40 4.15 -0.75
CA ARG A 45 9.07 4.61 -1.99
C ARG A 45 8.13 4.71 -3.19
N GLN A 46 7.03 3.97 -3.17
CA GLN A 46 5.97 4.03 -4.17
C GLN A 46 4.89 5.07 -3.84
N PHE A 47 5.13 5.96 -2.87
CA PHE A 47 4.25 7.07 -2.45
C PHE A 47 2.95 6.64 -1.75
N TYR A 48 2.86 5.40 -1.24
CA TYR A 48 1.71 4.90 -0.48
C TYR A 48 1.88 5.12 1.04
N ASN A 49 2.00 6.38 1.46
CA ASN A 49 2.45 6.73 2.82
C ASN A 49 1.48 6.35 3.95
N THR A 50 0.20 6.16 3.63
CA THR A 50 -0.86 5.77 4.58
C THR A 50 -1.18 4.28 4.56
N THR A 51 -0.39 3.48 3.84
CA THR A 51 -0.53 2.03 3.80
C THR A 51 0.28 1.39 4.91
N HIS A 52 -0.34 0.48 5.66
CA HIS A 52 0.28 -0.22 6.79
C HIS A 52 0.29 -1.74 6.55
N ILE A 53 1.27 -2.42 7.16
CA ILE A 53 1.34 -3.88 7.19
C ILE A 53 1.03 -4.36 8.61
N GLY A 54 -0.02 -5.17 8.73
CA GLY A 54 -0.37 -5.90 9.94
C GLY A 54 0.09 -7.35 9.90
N ILE A 55 0.38 -7.91 11.07
CA ILE A 55 0.62 -9.34 11.24
C ILE A 55 -0.56 -9.91 12.03
N PRO A 56 -1.54 -10.56 11.38
CA PRO A 56 -2.64 -11.17 12.10
C PRO A 56 -2.11 -12.33 12.96
N ALA A 57 -2.82 -12.64 14.05
CA ALA A 57 -2.63 -13.88 14.78
C ALA A 57 -2.88 -15.06 13.82
N GLN A 58 -1.92 -15.98 13.74
CA GLN A 58 -1.92 -17.07 12.77
C GLN A 58 -1.10 -18.25 13.28
N ASP A 59 -1.46 -19.45 12.84
CA ASP A 59 -0.65 -20.65 13.04
C ASP A 59 0.31 -20.83 11.86
N LEU A 60 1.60 -20.92 12.16
CA LEU A 60 2.68 -21.09 11.18
C LEU A 60 3.05 -22.55 10.96
N SER A 61 2.37 -23.52 11.61
CA SER A 61 2.59 -24.96 11.43
C SER A 61 2.46 -25.42 9.97
N SER A 62 1.61 -24.74 9.20
CA SER A 62 1.41 -24.96 7.76
C SER A 62 2.53 -24.40 6.88
N GLY A 63 3.51 -23.70 7.46
CA GLY A 63 4.60 -23.04 6.73
C GLY A 63 4.18 -21.78 5.97
N THR A 64 2.94 -21.30 6.16
CA THR A 64 2.43 -20.11 5.47
C THR A 64 2.42 -18.90 6.42
N LEU A 65 3.19 -17.87 6.07
CA LEU A 65 3.12 -16.56 6.71
C LEU A 65 2.15 -15.66 5.93
N THR A 66 1.13 -15.15 6.61
CA THR A 66 0.16 -14.20 6.10
C THR A 66 0.45 -12.81 6.68
N LEU A 67 0.53 -11.82 5.79
CA LEU A 67 0.63 -10.40 6.15
C LEU A 67 -0.63 -9.69 5.67
N ALA A 68 -1.18 -8.80 6.50
CA ALA A 68 -2.34 -7.99 6.13
C ALA A 68 -1.85 -6.64 5.61
N LEU A 69 -2.10 -6.34 4.33
CA LEU A 69 -1.87 -5.01 3.78
C LEU A 69 -3.15 -4.18 3.94
N VAL A 70 -3.04 -3.07 4.67
CA VAL A 70 -4.14 -2.14 4.92
C VAL A 70 -3.86 -0.86 4.15
N PRO A 71 -4.47 -0.66 2.97
CA PRO A 71 -4.22 0.51 2.17
C PRO A 71 -4.94 1.74 2.72
N GLY A 72 -4.28 2.89 2.65
CA GLY A 72 -4.97 4.15 2.88
C GLY A 72 -5.83 4.54 1.66
N VAL A 73 -7.06 4.98 1.92
CA VAL A 73 -8.00 5.43 0.90
C VAL A 73 -8.41 6.87 1.14
N ILE A 74 -8.60 7.62 0.06
CA ILE A 74 -9.06 9.01 0.13
C ILE A 74 -10.55 8.98 0.49
N ARG A 75 -10.90 9.51 1.66
CA ARG A 75 -12.31 9.64 2.06
C ARG A 75 -13.03 10.74 1.27
N ALA A 76 -12.41 11.91 1.21
CA ALA A 76 -12.94 13.08 0.51
C ALA A 76 -11.81 14.08 0.23
N LEU A 77 -11.99 14.91 -0.78
CA LEU A 77 -11.15 16.05 -1.09
C LEU A 77 -12.01 17.32 -0.98
N TYR A 78 -11.56 18.30 -0.21
CA TYR A 78 -12.26 19.56 0.00
C TYR A 78 -11.35 20.72 -0.36
N PHE A 79 -11.89 21.68 -1.11
CA PHE A 79 -11.22 22.94 -1.41
C PHE A 79 -11.61 23.98 -0.38
N SER A 80 -10.62 24.69 0.19
CA SER A 80 -10.85 25.74 1.19
C SER A 80 -11.63 26.94 0.63
N LYS A 81 -11.60 27.15 -0.70
CA LYS A 81 -12.39 28.17 -1.40
C LYS A 81 -13.35 27.49 -2.39
N PRO A 82 -14.67 27.46 -2.12
CA PRO A 82 -15.65 26.81 -3.00
C PRO A 82 -15.70 27.37 -4.42
N SER A 83 -15.36 28.65 -4.61
CA SER A 83 -15.31 29.30 -5.92
C SER A 83 -14.28 28.69 -6.89
N LEU A 84 -13.35 27.87 -6.38
CA LEU A 84 -12.33 27.18 -7.17
C LEU A 84 -12.74 25.76 -7.61
N TYR A 85 -13.92 25.28 -7.19
CA TYR A 85 -14.34 23.89 -7.38
C TYR A 85 -14.31 23.41 -8.85
N GLY A 86 -14.71 24.27 -9.80
CA GLY A 86 -14.76 23.93 -11.23
C GLY A 86 -13.39 23.75 -11.88
N THR A 87 -12.40 24.57 -11.51
CA THR A 87 -11.05 24.54 -12.11
C THR A 87 -10.20 23.42 -11.50
N TRP A 88 -10.38 23.12 -10.22
CA TRP A 88 -9.50 22.21 -9.47
C TRP A 88 -9.96 20.75 -9.47
N LYS A 89 -11.24 20.48 -9.79
CA LYS A 89 -11.74 19.10 -9.94
C LYS A 89 -10.97 18.29 -10.99
N ASN A 90 -10.39 18.96 -11.98
CA ASN A 90 -9.58 18.35 -13.04
C ASN A 90 -8.07 18.38 -12.75
N ALA A 91 -7.62 19.08 -11.71
CA ALA A 91 -6.19 19.24 -11.40
C ALA A 91 -5.60 18.00 -10.72
N PHE A 92 -6.40 17.25 -9.95
CA PHE A 92 -5.91 16.07 -9.24
C PHE A 92 -6.21 14.78 -10.02
N PRO A 93 -5.20 13.96 -10.36
CA PRO A 93 -5.40 12.63 -10.93
C PRO A 93 -5.85 11.61 -9.85
N THR A 94 -6.74 12.01 -8.93
CA THR A 94 -7.28 11.15 -7.86
C THR A 94 -8.63 11.65 -7.35
N SER A 95 -9.33 10.84 -6.57
CA SER A 95 -10.68 11.14 -6.08
C SER A 95 -11.02 10.35 -4.81
N ALA A 96 -12.14 10.70 -4.17
CA ALA A 96 -12.70 9.88 -3.09
C ALA A 96 -12.87 8.41 -3.53
N GLY A 97 -12.60 7.49 -2.60
CA GLY A 97 -12.62 6.04 -2.83
C GLY A 97 -11.38 5.46 -3.50
N ARG A 98 -10.45 6.31 -3.99
CA ARG A 98 -9.17 5.83 -4.55
C ARG A 98 -8.10 5.65 -3.49
N LEU A 99 -7.11 4.81 -3.81
CA LEU A 99 -5.90 4.67 -3.02
C LEU A 99 -5.22 6.03 -2.86
N LEU A 100 -4.78 6.31 -1.63
CA LEU A 100 -4.00 7.51 -1.35
C LEU A 100 -2.55 7.26 -1.80
N LYS A 101 -2.15 7.97 -2.84
CA LYS A 101 -0.78 8.04 -3.33
C LYS A 101 -0.33 9.51 -3.29
N LEU A 102 0.69 9.81 -2.48
CA LEU A 102 1.12 11.19 -2.21
C LEU A 102 1.47 11.96 -3.49
N ARG A 103 2.14 11.31 -4.45
CA ARG A 103 2.49 11.92 -5.74
C ARG A 103 1.28 12.48 -6.48
N ASN A 104 0.13 11.80 -6.46
CA ASN A 104 -1.09 12.29 -7.13
C ASN A 104 -1.67 13.54 -6.46
N LEU A 105 -1.30 13.82 -5.20
CA LEU A 105 -1.66 15.05 -4.50
C LEU A 105 -0.63 16.16 -4.76
N GLU A 106 0.65 15.81 -4.91
CA GLU A 106 1.71 16.77 -5.26
C GLU A 106 1.53 17.29 -6.70
N GLU A 107 1.31 16.40 -7.67
CA GLU A 107 1.11 16.76 -9.09
C GLU A 107 -0.13 17.64 -9.31
N GLY A 108 -1.16 17.52 -8.48
CA GLY A 108 -2.34 18.39 -8.59
C GLY A 108 -2.17 19.77 -7.96
N LEU A 109 -1.02 20.03 -7.32
CA LEU A 109 -0.65 21.32 -6.75
C LEU A 109 0.39 22.07 -7.60
N GLU A 110 1.02 21.41 -8.58
CA GLU A 110 1.85 22.03 -9.62
C GLU A 110 0.97 22.73 -10.66
#